data_AF-A0A2R4M4T0-F1
#
_entry.id   AF-A0A2R4M4T0-F1
#
_cell.length_a   1.000
_cell.length_b   1.000
_cell.length_c   1.000
_cell.angle_alpha   90.00
_cell.angle_beta   90.00
_cell.angle_gamma   90.00
#
_symmetry.space_group_name_H-M   'P 1'
#
loop_
_entity.id
_entity.type
_entity.pdbx_description
1 polymer ?
#
loop_
_entity_poly.entity_id
_entity_poly.type
_entity_poly.pdbx_seq_one_letter_code
_entity_poly.pdbx_strand_id
1 'polypeptide(L)'
;MTDVIPPLDPDLNPEGAPQNARREELEFELLEAESKLKRLAHREIGQRYWLKWIASIADVLVIVAMGGLITHLVHHVFIGPFIFANAAFSVAMIVAPITSITAITVALFIGAFRKFEEKDLETIGYGVSGVSNVFRGG
;
A
#
# COMPACT_ATOMS: atom_id res chain seq x y z
N MET A 1 41.77 43.04 11.66
CA MET A 1 42.79 41.98 11.56
C MET A 1 42.02 40.68 11.38
N THR A 2 42.17 40.05 10.22
CA THR A 2 41.41 38.87 9.80
C THR A 2 42.05 37.63 10.41
N ASP A 3 41.34 36.94 11.29
CA ASP A 3 41.74 35.63 11.81
C ASP A 3 41.68 34.60 10.68
N VAL A 4 42.82 34.42 10.01
CA VAL A 4 43.02 33.38 9.01
C VAL A 4 43.24 32.07 9.77
N ILE A 5 42.18 31.29 9.86
CA ILE A 5 42.24 29.91 10.37
C ILE A 5 43.12 29.09 9.41
N PRO A 6 44.18 28.42 9.88
CA PRO A 6 45.03 27.60 9.02
C PRO A 6 44.24 26.43 8.42
N PRO A 7 44.59 25.97 7.20
CA PRO A 7 43.92 24.84 6.57
C PRO A 7 44.10 23.58 7.43
N LEU A 8 42.99 22.88 7.70
CA LEU A 8 43.02 21.56 8.33
C LEU A 8 43.83 20.61 7.42
N ASP A 9 44.90 20.06 7.98
CA ASP A 9 45.73 19.05 7.33
C ASP A 9 44.95 17.71 7.31
N PRO A 10 44.60 17.14 6.14
CA PRO A 10 43.83 15.89 6.05
C PRO A 10 44.62 14.65 6.48
N ASP A 11 45.92 14.79 6.78
CA ASP A 11 46.83 13.70 7.11
C ASP A 11 47.13 13.58 8.61
N LEU A 12 46.53 14.42 9.46
CA LEU A 12 46.49 14.20 10.91
C LEU A 12 45.43 13.15 11.24
N ASN A 13 45.73 11.92 10.82
CA ASN A 13 45.06 10.72 11.25
C ASN A 13 45.30 10.57 12.76
N PRO A 14 44.28 10.60 13.64
CA PRO A 14 44.47 10.27 15.04
C PRO A 14 44.75 8.77 15.13
N GLU A 15 46.03 8.40 15.02
CA GLU A 15 46.55 7.11 15.45
C GLU A 15 46.20 6.92 16.93
N GLY A 16 45.15 6.14 17.21
CA GLY A 16 44.83 5.77 18.60
C GLY A 16 43.38 5.47 18.91
N ALA A 17 42.42 5.64 17.99
CA ALA A 17 41.12 5.02 18.21
C ALA A 17 41.29 3.50 18.05
N PRO A 18 41.05 2.68 19.10
CA PRO A 18 41.17 1.24 18.98
C PRO A 18 40.25 0.81 17.83
N GLN A 19 40.73 -0.06 16.94
CA GLN A 19 39.95 -0.61 15.81
C GLN A 19 38.54 -1.07 16.24
N ASN A 20 38.42 -1.48 17.50
CA ASN A 20 37.18 -1.85 18.18
C ASN A 20 36.18 -0.68 18.32
N ALA A 21 36.62 0.53 18.68
CA ALA A 21 35.74 1.70 18.82
C ALA A 21 35.13 2.13 17.49
N ARG A 22 35.89 2.07 16.39
CA ARG A 22 35.37 2.35 15.05
C ARG A 22 34.39 1.27 14.56
N ARG A 23 34.57 0.03 15.02
CA ARG A 23 33.68 -1.09 14.71
C ARG A 23 32.38 -0.99 15.51
N GLU A 24 32.46 -0.59 16.77
CA GLU A 24 31.31 -0.31 17.64
C GLU A 24 30.47 0.86 17.13
N GLU A 25 31.09 1.93 16.60
CA GLU A 25 30.36 3.02 15.94
C GLU A 25 29.60 2.54 14.69
N LEU A 26 30.22 1.71 13.85
CA LEU A 26 29.58 1.16 12.66
C LEU A 26 28.45 0.19 13.02
N GLU A 27 28.62 -0.64 14.05
CA GLU A 27 27.56 -1.52 14.56
C GLU A 27 26.40 -0.71 15.14
N PHE A 28 26.69 0.39 15.84
CA PHE A 28 25.68 1.29 16.37
C PHE A 28 24.91 1.99 15.25
N GLU A 29 25.60 2.47 14.21
CA GLU A 29 24.99 3.13 13.06
C GLU A 29 24.12 2.15 12.23
N LEU A 30 24.56 0.89 12.10
CA LEU A 30 23.79 -0.20 11.47
C LEU A 30 22.54 -0.56 12.27
N LEU A 31 22.65 -0.70 13.59
CA LEU A 31 21.51 -0.97 14.48
C LEU A 31 20.52 0.19 14.47
N GLU A 32 21.00 1.43 14.40
CA GLU A 32 20.14 2.61 14.29
C GLU A 32 19.40 2.62 12.94
N ALA A 33 20.09 2.35 11.83
CA ALA A 33 19.49 2.23 10.50
C ALA A 33 18.43 1.11 10.45
N GLU A 34 18.73 -0.05 11.04
CA GLU A 34 17.80 -1.18 11.15
C GLU A 34 16.55 -0.81 11.96
N SER A 35 16.73 -0.12 13.10
CA SER A 35 15.61 0.33 13.94
C SER A 35 14.70 1.33 13.22
N LYS A 36 15.29 2.22 12.41
CA LYS A 36 14.56 3.19 11.58
C LYS A 36 13.77 2.47 10.49
N LEU A 37 14.36 1.50 9.81
CA LEU A 37 13.69 0.67 8.80
C LEU A 37 12.55 -0.17 9.40
N LYS A 38 12.76 -0.78 10.56
CA LYS A 38 11.73 -1.57 11.25
C LYS A 38 10.53 -0.71 11.65
N ARG A 39 10.77 0.54 12.07
CA ARG A 39 9.71 1.51 12.40
C ARG A 39 8.93 1.97 11.18
N LEU A 40 9.60 2.13 10.03
CA LEU A 40 8.97 2.45 8.74
C LEU A 40 8.10 1.28 8.26
N ALA A 41 8.62 0.05 8.26
CA ALA A 41 7.89 -1.15 7.85
C ALA A 41 6.63 -1.38 8.71
N HIS A 42 6.73 -1.16 10.03
CA HIS A 42 5.58 -1.33 10.92
C HIS A 42 4.43 -0.35 10.62
N ARG A 43 4.77 0.90 10.25
CA ARG A 43 3.76 1.90 9.84
C ARG A 43 3.09 1.53 8.50
N GLU A 44 3.85 0.96 7.57
CA GLU A 44 3.35 0.58 6.27
C GLU A 44 2.31 -0.55 6.35
N ILE A 45 2.53 -1.53 7.23
CA ILE A 45 1.57 -2.63 7.47
C ILE A 45 0.24 -2.07 7.98
N GLY A 46 0.29 -1.13 8.94
CA GLY A 46 -0.90 -0.47 9.46
C GLY A 46 -1.68 0.32 8.40
N GLN A 47 -0.97 1.07 7.56
CA GLN A 47 -1.59 1.82 6.45
C GLN A 47 -2.25 0.90 5.42
N ARG A 48 -1.62 -0.23 5.08
CA ARG A 48 -2.17 -1.20 4.13
C ARG A 48 -3.46 -1.83 4.66
N TYR A 49 -3.58 -2.08 5.96
CA TYR A 49 -4.80 -2.57 6.57
C TYR A 49 -5.93 -1.54 6.50
N TRP A 50 -5.64 -0.28 6.84
CA TRP A 50 -6.60 0.81 6.79
C TRP A 50 -7.14 1.06 5.38
N LEU A 51 -6.27 1.00 4.37
CA LEU A 51 -6.67 1.16 2.95
C LEU A 51 -7.65 0.07 2.49
N LYS A 52 -7.46 -1.18 2.94
CA LYS A 52 -8.38 -2.29 2.62
C LYS A 52 -9.76 -2.06 3.21
N TRP A 53 -9.84 -1.55 4.44
CA TRP A 53 -11.10 -1.23 5.09
C TRP A 53 -11.83 -0.07 4.40
N ILE A 54 -11.12 1.01 4.03
CA ILE A 54 -11.74 2.10 3.24
C ILE A 54 -12.31 1.55 1.93
N ALA A 55 -11.52 0.75 1.20
CA ALA A 55 -11.96 0.19 -0.08
C ALA A 55 -13.20 -0.70 0.09
N SER A 56 -13.23 -1.55 1.12
CA SER A 56 -14.39 -2.40 1.41
C SER A 56 -15.63 -1.60 1.79
N ILE A 57 -15.48 -0.53 2.58
CA ILE A 57 -16.62 0.34 2.96
C ILE A 57 -17.14 1.08 1.72
N ALA A 58 -16.25 1.59 0.88
CA ALA A 58 -16.63 2.28 -0.35
C ALA A 58 -17.41 1.35 -1.30
N ASP A 59 -16.97 0.10 -1.44
CA ASP A 59 -17.63 -0.90 -2.29
C ASP A 59 -19.06 -1.20 -1.80
N VAL A 60 -19.22 -1.46 -0.49
CA VAL A 60 -20.55 -1.67 0.11
C VAL A 60 -21.45 -0.44 -0.08
N LEU A 61 -20.90 0.76 0.08
CA LEU A 61 -21.65 2.00 -0.08
C LEU A 61 -22.14 2.19 -1.53
N VAL A 62 -21.31 1.86 -2.52
CA VAL A 62 -21.71 1.91 -3.94
C VAL A 62 -22.83 0.92 -4.22
N ILE A 63 -22.74 -0.32 -3.71
CA ILE A 63 -23.78 -1.34 -3.89
C ILE A 63 -25.10 -0.88 -3.28
N VAL A 64 -25.07 -0.33 -2.05
CA VAL A 64 -26.26 0.19 -1.36
C VAL A 64 -26.86 1.38 -2.11
N ALA A 65 -26.03 2.33 -2.57
CA ALA A 65 -26.50 3.49 -3.32
C ALA A 65 -27.16 3.08 -4.65
N MET A 66 -26.55 2.15 -5.39
CA MET A 66 -27.13 1.62 -6.63
C MET A 66 -28.43 0.87 -6.37
N GLY A 67 -28.50 0.01 -5.34
CA GLY A 67 -29.72 -0.69 -4.96
C GLY A 67 -30.85 0.26 -4.55
N GLY A 68 -30.52 1.32 -3.82
CA GLY A 68 -31.46 2.39 -3.45
C GLY A 68 -31.99 3.15 -4.66
N LEU A 69 -31.11 3.52 -5.59
CA LEU A 69 -31.50 4.17 -6.84
C LEU A 69 -32.43 3.29 -7.68
N ILE A 70 -32.11 2.00 -7.84
CA ILE A 70 -32.97 1.06 -8.57
C ILE A 70 -34.34 0.96 -7.90
N THR A 71 -34.37 0.79 -6.57
CA THR A 71 -35.63 0.68 -5.82
C THR A 71 -36.49 1.93 -5.98
N HIS A 72 -35.87 3.11 -5.86
CA HIS A 72 -36.55 4.39 -6.07
C HIS A 72 -37.09 4.52 -7.50
N LEU A 73 -36.27 4.16 -8.50
CA LEU A 73 -36.63 4.26 -9.91
C LEU A 73 -37.74 3.27 -10.29
N VAL A 74 -37.68 2.04 -9.77
CA VAL A 74 -38.72 1.02 -9.93
C VAL A 74 -40.03 1.51 -9.32
N HIS A 75 -40.01 2.06 -8.10
CA HIS A 75 -41.23 2.57 -7.46
C HIS A 75 -41.87 3.72 -8.26
N HIS A 76 -41.06 4.55 -8.91
CA HIS A 76 -41.53 5.69 -9.70
C HIS A 76 -41.99 5.31 -11.13
N VAL A 77 -41.47 4.21 -11.68
CA VAL A 77 -41.79 3.72 -13.04
C VAL A 77 -42.88 2.65 -13.03
N PHE A 78 -42.95 1.85 -11.97
CA PHE A 78 -43.95 0.81 -11.74
C PHE A 78 -44.95 1.26 -10.67
N ILE A 79 -45.87 2.15 -11.05
CA ILE A 79 -47.09 2.37 -10.27
C ILE A 79 -48.09 1.26 -10.69
N GLY A 80 -47.88 0.05 -10.17
CA GLY A 80 -48.70 -1.13 -10.51
C GLY A 80 -48.23 -1.93 -11.75
N PRO A 81 -49.10 -2.72 -12.41
CA PRO A 81 -48.73 -3.63 -13.51
C PRO A 81 -48.47 -2.94 -14.86
N PHE A 82 -48.53 -1.60 -14.93
CA PHE A 82 -48.37 -0.84 -16.15
C PHE A 82 -46.95 -0.25 -16.25
N ILE A 83 -46.18 -0.71 -17.24
CA ILE A 83 -44.87 -0.16 -17.59
C ILE A 83 -45.12 1.04 -18.51
N PHE A 84 -44.92 2.26 -18.00
CA PHE A 84 -45.00 3.48 -18.81
C PHE A 84 -43.67 3.84 -19.49
N ALA A 85 -42.65 2.99 -19.37
CA ALA A 85 -41.32 3.24 -19.89
C ALA A 85 -41.06 2.53 -21.23
N ASN A 86 -40.32 3.22 -22.10
CA ASN A 86 -39.79 2.65 -23.33
C ASN A 86 -38.92 1.41 -23.02
N ALA A 87 -39.07 0.33 -23.78
CA ALA A 87 -38.31 -0.91 -23.59
C ALA A 87 -36.79 -0.69 -23.51
N ALA A 88 -36.26 0.26 -24.30
CA ALA A 88 -34.83 0.61 -24.25
C ALA A 88 -34.42 1.19 -22.87
N PHE A 89 -35.30 1.98 -22.25
CA PHE A 89 -35.07 2.54 -20.92
C PHE A 89 -35.10 1.46 -19.83
N SER A 90 -36.04 0.51 -19.91
CA SER A 90 -36.11 -0.61 -18.97
C SER A 90 -34.88 -1.51 -19.05
N VAL A 91 -34.38 -1.79 -20.26
CA VAL A 91 -33.14 -2.57 -20.45
C VAL A 91 -31.94 -1.81 -19.89
N ALA A 92 -31.81 -0.52 -20.18
CA ALA A 92 -30.71 0.31 -19.65
C ALA A 92 -30.71 0.35 -18.11
N MET A 93 -31.89 0.40 -17.49
CA MET A 93 -32.05 0.41 -16.03
C MET A 93 -31.52 -0.86 -15.36
N ILE A 94 -31.60 -2.01 -16.04
CA ILE A 94 -31.11 -3.30 -15.51
C ILE A 94 -29.65 -3.52 -15.89
N VAL A 95 -29.29 -3.25 -17.14
CA VAL A 95 -27.96 -3.54 -17.68
C VAL A 95 -26.90 -2.62 -17.06
N ALA A 96 -27.17 -1.32 -16.94
CA ALA A 96 -26.17 -0.35 -16.49
C ALA A 96 -25.63 -0.66 -15.07
N PRO A 97 -26.46 -0.96 -14.05
CA PRO A 97 -25.97 -1.36 -12.74
C PRO A 97 -25.16 -2.66 -12.77
N ILE A 98 -25.61 -3.67 -13.52
CA ILE A 98 -24.92 -4.96 -13.63
C ILE A 98 -23.53 -4.77 -14.25
N THR A 99 -23.44 -4.02 -15.34
CA THR A 99 -22.15 -3.69 -16.00
C THR A 99 -21.24 -2.86 -15.11
N SER A 100 -21.80 -1.94 -14.31
CA SER A 100 -21.02 -1.12 -13.38
C SER A 100 -20.43 -1.97 -12.25
N ILE A 101 -21.24 -2.82 -11.62
CA ILE A 101 -20.77 -3.71 -10.54
C ILE A 101 -19.69 -4.63 -11.07
N THR A 102 -19.95 -5.31 -12.19
CA THR A 102 -18.97 -6.22 -12.80
C THR A 102 -17.66 -5.52 -13.18
N ALA A 103 -17.73 -4.31 -13.74
CA ALA A 103 -16.52 -3.52 -14.05
C ALA A 103 -15.72 -3.17 -12.79
N ILE A 104 -16.39 -2.72 -11.71
CA ILE A 104 -15.74 -2.41 -10.43
C ILE A 104 -15.10 -3.67 -9.84
N THR A 105 -15.83 -4.79 -9.80
CA THR A 105 -15.32 -6.07 -9.27
C THR A 105 -14.10 -6.54 -10.06
N VAL A 106 -14.15 -6.50 -11.40
CA VAL A 106 -13.01 -6.88 -12.25
C VAL A 106 -11.81 -5.95 -12.01
N ALA A 107 -12.03 -4.64 -11.92
CA ALA A 107 -10.97 -3.67 -11.63
C ALA A 107 -10.33 -3.92 -10.25
N LEU A 108 -11.13 -4.26 -9.23
CA LEU A 108 -10.64 -4.63 -7.90
C LEU A 108 -9.86 -5.94 -7.92
N PHE A 109 -10.33 -6.97 -8.65
CA PHE A 109 -9.59 -8.23 -8.81
C PHE A 109 -8.24 -8.00 -9.50
N ILE A 110 -8.22 -7.26 -10.60
CA ILE A 110 -6.97 -6.93 -11.32
C ILE A 110 -6.04 -6.14 -10.40
N GLY A 111 -6.55 -5.12 -9.71
CA GLY A 111 -5.76 -4.33 -8.76
C GLY A 111 -5.22 -5.15 -7.59
N ALA A 112 -6.00 -6.12 -7.10
CA ALA A 112 -5.56 -7.04 -6.06
C ALA A 112 -4.45 -7.97 -6.57
N PHE A 113 -4.62 -8.62 -7.72
CA PHE A 113 -3.62 -9.53 -8.30
C PHE A 113 -2.31 -8.82 -8.62
N ARG A 114 -2.35 -7.62 -9.21
CA ARG A 114 -1.13 -6.84 -9.48
C ARG A 114 -0.37 -6.49 -8.20
N LYS A 115 -1.11 -6.23 -7.12
CA LYS A 115 -0.56 -5.92 -5.79
C LYS A 115 -0.09 -7.17 -5.02
N PHE A 116 -0.53 -8.37 -5.41
CA PHE A 116 0.01 -9.63 -4.88
C PHE A 116 1.37 -9.94 -5.50
N GLU A 117 1.54 -9.77 -6.83
CA GLU A 117 2.84 -9.96 -7.50
C GLU A 117 3.95 -9.08 -6.91
N GLU A 118 3.69 -7.78 -6.72
CA GLU A 118 4.69 -6.85 -6.15
C GLU A 118 5.11 -7.25 -4.72
N LYS A 119 4.20 -7.81 -3.92
CA LYS A 119 4.47 -8.14 -2.51
C LYS A 119 5.09 -9.51 -2.29
N ASP A 120 4.76 -10.49 -3.12
CA ASP A 120 5.38 -11.80 -3.04
C ASP A 120 6.84 -11.72 -3.49
N LEU A 121 7.16 -10.88 -4.48
CA LEU A 121 8.54 -10.58 -4.88
C LEU A 121 9.35 -9.92 -3.75
N GLU A 122 8.79 -8.94 -3.05
CA GLU A 122 9.43 -8.33 -1.87
C GLU A 122 9.63 -9.35 -0.74
N THR A 123 8.61 -10.15 -0.41
CA THR A 123 8.66 -11.13 0.69
C THR A 123 9.70 -12.23 0.43
N ILE A 124 9.84 -12.68 -0.82
CA ILE A 124 10.88 -13.63 -1.22
C ILE A 124 12.28 -12.99 -1.12
N GLY A 125 12.44 -11.71 -1.51
CA GLY A 125 13.72 -10.99 -1.39
C GLY A 125 14.21 -10.81 0.05
N TYR A 126 13.31 -10.51 0.99
CA TYR A 126 13.65 -10.37 2.41
C TYR A 126 13.83 -11.73 3.11
N GLY A 127 13.08 -12.76 2.70
CA GLY A 127 13.23 -14.12 3.23
C GLY A 127 14.55 -14.78 2.84
N VAL A 128 15.01 -14.61 1.60
CA VAL A 128 16.29 -15.20 1.12
C VAL A 128 17.51 -14.49 1.72
N SER A 129 17.46 -13.16 1.86
CA SER A 129 18.55 -12.39 2.47
C SER A 129 18.70 -12.67 3.97
N GLY A 130 17.59 -12.81 4.72
CA GLY A 130 17.62 -13.22 6.14
C GLY A 130 18.19 -14.62 6.35
N VAL A 131 17.85 -15.59 5.49
CA VAL A 131 18.38 -16.96 5.57
C VAL A 131 19.87 -17.02 5.20
N SER A 132 20.32 -16.25 4.21
CA SER A 132 21.74 -16.22 3.82
C SER A 132 22.68 -15.67 4.91
N ASN A 133 22.20 -14.75 5.76
CA ASN A 133 22.97 -14.25 6.90
C ASN A 133 23.00 -15.24 8.08
N VAL A 134 21.94 -16.03 8.27
CA VAL A 134 21.91 -17.09 9.30
C VAL A 134 22.84 -18.25 8.96
N PHE A 135 22.96 -18.63 7.68
CA PHE A 135 23.84 -19.73 7.25
C PHE A 135 25.32 -19.36 7.09
N ARG A 136 25.67 -18.07 7.10
CA ARG A 136 27.05 -17.59 6.95
C ARG A 136 27.75 -17.28 8.29
N GLY A 137 27.02 -17.36 9.42
CA GLY A 137 27.50 -17.01 10.76
C GLY A 137 27.62 -18.19 11.75
N GLY A 138 27.64 -19.44 11.27
CA GLY A 138 27.82 -20.65 12.09
C GLY A 138 29.16 -21.33 11.85
#